data_AF-A0A524GCY1-F1
#
_entry.id   AF-A0A524GCY1-F1
#
_cell.length_a   1.000
_cell.length_b   1.000
_cell.length_c   1.000
_cell.angle_alpha   90.00
_cell.angle_beta   90.00
_cell.angle_gamma   90.00
#
_symmetry.space_group_name_H-M   'P 1'
#
loop_
_entity.id
_entity.type
_entity.pdbx_description
1 polymer ?
#
loop_
_entity_poly.entity_id
_entity_poly.type
_entity_poly.pdbx_seq_one_letter_code
_entity_poly.pdbx_strand_id
1 'polypeptide(L)'
;MMTPNYRIQIRESINRITYYLRHSETSFLLIFSVTVGLFTGFGAIIFRWLINSFRIFFFETGGSFLHFLGPYYVVIVPAVGGLIIGPLIYFFAREAKGHGVPEVMLAVASMGGRIRPRVALIKALASSICIGSGGSVGREGPIVQIGSTLGSSLGQIFKLPEEKIKILVACGAAGGIAATFNAPLAGIFFALEVILGEYGLKFFSSVVLSSVTATVISRTFLGDYPAFKVPQYSLLGAWEIPLYFIFGFIAAVTALLYIKVIYKSEDIFNNWKIPEYIKPAIGGLGVGLIGLYFPQVFGVGYEIIEQALYGKIALGLVGALVLFKILATSLTLGSGGSGGVFAPA
;
A
#
# COMPACT_ATOMS: atom_id res chain seq x y z
N MET A 1 25.61 -23.63 -5.06
CA MET A 1 25.89 -24.06 -3.66
C MET A 1 27.04 -23.20 -3.14
N MET A 2 26.78 -22.27 -2.21
CA MET A 2 27.86 -21.47 -1.59
C MET A 2 28.54 -22.29 -0.49
N THR A 3 29.86 -22.40 -0.54
CA THR A 3 30.69 -23.17 0.40
C THR A 3 30.57 -22.65 1.85
N PRO A 4 30.66 -23.53 2.88
CA PRO A 4 30.48 -23.18 4.29
C PRO A 4 31.32 -21.98 4.79
N ASN A 5 32.53 -21.80 4.25
CA ASN A 5 33.44 -20.71 4.64
C ASN A 5 32.92 -19.30 4.35
N TYR A 6 32.17 -19.11 3.27
CA TYR A 6 31.66 -17.78 2.91
C TYR A 6 30.58 -17.28 3.88
N ARG A 7 29.74 -18.20 4.39
CA ARG A 7 28.73 -17.85 5.40
C ARG A 7 29.37 -17.42 6.72
N ILE A 8 30.50 -18.01 7.07
CA ILE A 8 31.25 -17.68 8.29
C ILE A 8 31.93 -16.32 8.14
N GLN A 9 32.61 -16.07 7.01
CA GLN A 9 33.22 -14.76 6.72
C GLN A 9 32.20 -13.62 6.70
N ILE A 10 31.06 -13.79 6.03
CA ILE A 10 30.00 -12.76 6.02
C ILE A 10 29.52 -12.49 7.45
N ARG A 11 29.36 -13.54 8.26
CA ARG A 11 28.92 -13.42 9.66
C ARG A 11 29.94 -12.69 10.52
N GLU A 12 31.23 -12.95 10.33
CA GLU A 12 32.32 -12.25 11.04
C GLU A 12 32.42 -10.78 10.61
N SER A 13 32.33 -10.48 9.31
CA SER A 13 32.32 -9.11 8.80
C SER A 13 31.14 -8.30 9.34
N ILE A 14 29.94 -8.89 9.37
CA ILE A 14 28.75 -8.25 9.96
C ILE A 14 28.98 -7.97 11.45
N ASN A 15 29.50 -8.94 12.21
CA ASN A 15 29.76 -8.77 13.63
C ASN A 15 30.79 -7.66 13.89
N ARG A 16 31.85 -7.58 13.07
CA ARG A 16 32.92 -6.58 13.21
C ARG A 16 32.41 -5.17 12.92
N ILE A 17 31.64 -4.99 11.85
CA ILE A 17 30.99 -3.71 11.49
C ILE A 17 30.01 -3.28 12.60
N THR A 18 29.21 -4.22 13.12
CA THR A 18 28.24 -3.96 14.19
C THR A 18 28.95 -3.56 15.50
N TYR A 19 30.11 -4.14 15.80
CA TYR A 19 30.90 -3.80 16.99
C TYR A 19 31.48 -2.38 16.92
N TYR A 20 32.08 -1.99 15.79
CA TYR A 20 32.67 -0.65 15.62
C TYR A 20 31.61 0.46 15.58
N LEU A 21 30.45 0.22 14.97
CA LEU A 21 29.41 1.24 14.86
C LEU A 21 28.55 1.42 16.12
N ARG A 22 28.65 0.51 17.11
CA ARG A 22 27.89 0.60 18.38
C ARG A 22 28.36 1.74 19.31
N HIS A 23 29.52 2.35 19.07
CA HIS A 23 30.06 3.40 19.93
C HIS A 23 29.30 4.75 19.85
N SER A 24 28.47 4.97 18.80
CA SER A 24 27.51 6.07 18.75
C SER A 24 26.14 5.56 18.30
N GLU A 25 25.29 5.18 19.27
CA GLU A 25 23.99 4.54 18.98
C GLU A 25 23.11 5.35 18.03
N THR A 26 23.18 6.68 18.10
CA THR A 26 22.43 7.60 17.24
C THR A 26 22.90 7.55 15.79
N SER A 27 24.20 7.74 15.53
CA SER A 27 24.75 7.75 14.17
C SER A 27 24.53 6.42 13.45
N PHE A 28 24.62 5.31 14.19
CA PHE A 28 24.31 3.99 13.65
C PHE A 28 22.87 3.90 13.13
N LEU A 29 21.91 4.38 13.91
CA LEU A 29 20.50 4.31 13.56
C LEU A 29 20.18 5.24 12.36
N LEU A 30 20.85 6.38 12.26
CA LEU A 30 20.72 7.30 11.11
C LEU A 30 21.23 6.68 9.80
N ILE A 31 22.37 5.97 9.83
CA ILE A 31 22.90 5.27 8.64
C ILE A 31 21.91 4.20 8.17
N PHE A 32 21.35 3.44 9.12
CA PHE A 32 20.35 2.43 8.81
C PHE A 32 19.06 3.05 8.28
N SER A 33 18.60 4.19 8.83
CA SER A 33 17.39 4.84 8.33
C SER A 33 17.57 5.37 6.90
N VAL A 34 18.73 5.93 6.56
CA VAL A 34 19.05 6.31 5.16
C VAL A 34 19.04 5.07 4.26
N THR A 35 19.63 3.96 4.72
CA THR A 35 19.66 2.69 3.97
C THR A 35 18.25 2.14 3.74
N VAL A 36 17.38 2.17 4.76
CA VAL A 36 15.97 1.77 4.64
C VAL A 36 15.22 2.69 3.68
N GLY A 37 15.44 4.01 3.76
CA GLY A 37 14.86 4.99 2.84
C GLY A 37 15.27 4.72 1.39
N LEU A 38 16.54 4.41 1.15
CA LEU A 38 17.06 4.06 -0.17
C LEU A 38 16.38 2.79 -0.73
N PHE A 39 16.37 1.70 0.03
CA PHE A 39 15.72 0.46 -0.41
C PHE A 39 14.21 0.61 -0.59
N THR A 40 13.57 1.38 0.27
CA THR A 40 12.12 1.62 0.17
C THR A 40 11.78 2.52 -1.01
N GLY A 41 12.61 3.52 -1.32
CA GLY A 41 12.47 4.36 -2.52
C GLY A 41 12.52 3.52 -3.80
N PHE A 42 13.53 2.65 -3.94
CA PHE A 42 13.58 1.69 -5.06
C PHE A 42 12.43 0.70 -5.03
N GLY A 43 12.03 0.22 -3.85
CA GLY A 43 10.87 -0.65 -3.68
C GLY A 43 9.58 -0.01 -4.19
N ALA A 44 9.36 1.28 -3.92
CA ALA A 44 8.21 2.03 -4.42
C ALA A 44 8.23 2.20 -5.95
N ILE A 45 9.41 2.47 -6.53
CA ILE A 45 9.58 2.56 -7.99
C ILE A 45 9.23 1.22 -8.65
N ILE A 46 9.85 0.13 -8.19
CA ILE A 46 9.60 -1.22 -8.70
C ILE A 46 8.13 -1.59 -8.55
N PHE A 47 7.53 -1.30 -7.39
CA PHE A 47 6.12 -1.59 -7.14
C PHE A 47 5.18 -0.83 -8.08
N ARG A 48 5.44 0.46 -8.34
CA ARG A 48 4.67 1.26 -9.31
C ARG A 48 4.84 0.72 -10.74
N TRP A 49 6.04 0.32 -11.12
CA TRP A 49 6.28 -0.30 -12.43
C TRP A 49 5.55 -1.63 -12.56
N LEU A 50 5.60 -2.49 -11.54
CA LEU A 50 4.86 -3.75 -11.53
C LEU A 50 3.35 -3.53 -11.68
N ILE A 51 2.76 -2.58 -10.95
CA ILE A 51 1.33 -2.24 -11.10
C ILE A 51 1.02 -1.86 -12.55
N ASN A 52 1.83 -0.99 -13.16
CA ASN A 52 1.61 -0.54 -14.53
C ASN A 52 1.80 -1.68 -15.55
N SER A 53 2.81 -2.52 -15.36
CA SER A 53 3.05 -3.69 -16.21
C SER A 53 1.88 -4.67 -16.17
N PHE A 54 1.32 -4.97 -14.99
CA PHE A 54 0.13 -5.82 -14.91
C PHE A 54 -1.11 -5.14 -15.47
N ARG A 55 -1.27 -3.81 -15.30
CA ARG A 55 -2.36 -3.06 -15.94
C ARG A 55 -2.33 -3.21 -17.46
N ILE A 56 -1.17 -2.99 -18.08
CA ILE A 56 -0.96 -3.15 -19.53
C ILE A 56 -1.23 -4.60 -19.94
N PHE A 57 -0.69 -5.57 -19.20
CA PHE A 57 -0.87 -6.99 -19.48
C PHE A 57 -2.36 -7.40 -19.48
N PHE A 58 -3.13 -6.97 -18.48
CA PHE A 58 -4.53 -7.36 -18.33
C PHE A 58 -5.50 -6.58 -19.23
N PHE A 59 -5.37 -5.26 -19.32
CA PHE A 59 -6.35 -4.42 -20.02
C PHE A 59 -5.96 -4.06 -21.45
N GLU A 60 -4.68 -3.89 -21.77
CA GLU A 60 -4.26 -3.54 -23.13
C GLU A 60 -3.97 -4.80 -23.96
N THR A 61 -3.06 -5.65 -23.46
CA THR A 61 -2.70 -6.90 -24.14
C THR A 61 -3.84 -7.91 -24.02
N GLY A 62 -4.35 -8.15 -22.81
CA GLY A 62 -5.47 -9.07 -22.56
C GLY A 62 -6.76 -8.65 -23.25
N GLY A 63 -7.07 -7.34 -23.29
CA GLY A 63 -8.22 -6.81 -24.03
C GLY A 63 -8.15 -7.11 -25.54
N SER A 64 -6.94 -7.07 -26.12
CA SER A 64 -6.73 -7.43 -27.52
C SER A 64 -6.97 -8.93 -27.79
N PHE A 65 -6.50 -9.81 -26.91
CA PHE A 65 -6.72 -11.26 -27.03
C PHE A 65 -8.18 -11.67 -26.79
N LEU A 66 -8.88 -10.94 -25.90
CA LEU A 66 -10.27 -11.19 -25.52
C LEU A 66 -11.28 -10.35 -26.30
N HIS A 67 -10.87 -9.73 -27.42
CA HIS A 67 -11.73 -8.84 -28.21
C HIS A 67 -13.03 -9.53 -28.65
N PHE A 68 -13.04 -10.87 -28.82
CA PHE A 68 -14.23 -11.65 -29.14
C PHE A 68 -15.33 -11.60 -28.07
N LEU A 69 -14.99 -11.25 -26.82
CA LEU A 69 -15.95 -11.03 -25.72
C LEU A 69 -16.53 -9.61 -25.73
N GLY A 70 -16.09 -8.74 -26.63
CA GLY A 70 -16.49 -7.34 -26.67
C GLY A 70 -16.25 -6.65 -25.32
N PRO A 71 -17.19 -5.83 -24.81
CA PRO A 71 -17.00 -5.11 -23.55
C PRO A 71 -17.00 -6.03 -22.31
N TYR A 72 -17.47 -7.28 -22.41
CA TYR A 72 -17.66 -8.16 -21.26
C TYR A 72 -16.34 -8.73 -20.70
N TYR A 73 -15.21 -8.60 -21.42
CA TYR A 73 -13.92 -9.09 -20.93
C TYR A 73 -13.51 -8.44 -19.59
N VAL A 74 -13.93 -7.19 -19.34
CA VAL A 74 -13.64 -6.45 -18.09
C VAL A 74 -14.24 -7.12 -16.85
N VAL A 75 -15.24 -8.00 -17.02
CA VAL A 75 -15.84 -8.77 -15.93
C VAL A 75 -14.91 -9.90 -15.47
N ILE A 76 -14.21 -10.52 -16.42
CA ILE A 76 -13.38 -11.71 -16.19
C ILE A 76 -11.98 -11.32 -15.71
N VAL A 77 -11.47 -10.17 -16.14
CA VAL A 77 -10.09 -9.73 -15.85
C VAL A 77 -9.77 -9.70 -14.35
N PRO A 78 -10.58 -9.07 -13.47
CA PRO A 78 -10.28 -9.07 -12.03
C PRO A 78 -10.43 -10.45 -11.39
N ALA A 79 -11.28 -11.32 -11.95
CA ALA A 79 -11.43 -12.70 -11.48
C ALA A 79 -10.19 -13.54 -11.79
N VAL A 80 -9.60 -13.38 -12.98
CA VAL A 80 -8.33 -14.02 -13.34
C VAL A 80 -7.20 -13.52 -12.45
N GLY A 81 -7.14 -12.22 -12.20
CA GLY A 81 -6.21 -11.66 -11.20
C GLY A 81 -6.41 -12.31 -9.82
N GLY A 82 -7.66 -12.44 -9.39
CA GLY A 82 -8.07 -13.15 -8.17
C GLY A 82 -7.56 -14.60 -8.09
N LEU A 83 -7.70 -15.36 -9.18
CA LEU A 83 -7.22 -16.75 -9.29
C LEU A 83 -5.69 -16.87 -9.19
N ILE A 84 -4.95 -15.82 -9.55
CA ILE A 84 -3.49 -15.79 -9.43
C ILE A 84 -3.07 -15.38 -8.01
N ILE A 85 -3.66 -14.31 -7.48
CA ILE A 85 -3.26 -13.78 -6.16
C ILE A 85 -3.69 -14.68 -5.00
N GLY A 86 -4.80 -15.39 -5.12
CA GLY A 86 -5.30 -16.26 -4.05
C GLY A 86 -4.30 -17.36 -3.66
N PRO A 87 -3.83 -18.20 -4.60
CA PRO A 87 -2.78 -19.19 -4.35
C PRO A 87 -1.46 -18.54 -3.91
N LEU A 88 -1.07 -17.42 -4.54
CA LEU A 88 0.16 -16.71 -4.20
C LEU A 88 0.19 -16.29 -2.72
N ILE A 89 -0.91 -15.71 -2.22
CA ILE A 89 -1.04 -15.32 -0.81
C ILE A 89 -1.14 -16.56 0.08
N TYR A 90 -2.02 -17.51 -0.27
CA TYR A 90 -2.33 -18.66 0.57
C TYR A 90 -1.11 -19.55 0.85
N PHE A 91 -0.30 -19.83 -0.18
CA PHE A 91 0.84 -20.74 -0.07
C PHE A 91 2.15 -20.04 0.34
N PHE A 92 2.35 -18.77 -0.03
CA PHE A 92 3.65 -18.09 0.18
C PHE A 92 3.67 -17.07 1.32
N ALA A 93 2.63 -16.27 1.53
CA ALA A 93 2.56 -15.32 2.65
C ALA A 93 1.11 -14.89 2.92
N ARG A 94 0.48 -15.52 3.93
CA ARG A 94 -0.89 -15.17 4.36
C ARG A 94 -0.98 -13.74 4.89
N GLU A 95 0.13 -13.24 5.44
CA GLU A 95 0.31 -11.87 5.93
C GLU A 95 0.19 -10.82 4.81
N ALA A 96 0.24 -11.23 3.53
CA ALA A 96 0.08 -10.32 2.40
C ALA A 96 -1.40 -10.08 2.02
N LYS A 97 -2.35 -10.83 2.59
CA LYS A 97 -3.80 -10.61 2.44
C LYS A 97 -4.18 -9.22 2.97
N GLY A 98 -5.20 -8.60 2.38
CA GLY A 98 -5.82 -7.39 2.91
C GLY A 98 -4.94 -6.13 2.81
N HIS A 99 -5.20 -5.20 3.75
CA HIS A 99 -4.71 -3.82 3.74
C HIS A 99 -3.19 -3.67 3.85
N GLY A 100 -2.53 -4.46 4.70
CA GLY A 100 -1.09 -4.39 4.97
C GLY A 100 -0.68 -3.51 6.15
N VAL A 101 -1.39 -2.40 6.41
CA VAL A 101 -1.10 -1.51 7.55
C VAL A 101 -1.37 -2.19 8.90
N PRO A 102 -2.52 -2.86 9.12
CA PRO A 102 -2.77 -3.55 10.40
C PRO A 102 -1.72 -4.62 10.71
N GLU A 103 -1.19 -5.32 9.71
CA GLU A 103 -0.12 -6.31 9.89
C GLU A 103 1.19 -5.68 10.34
N VAL A 104 1.52 -4.48 9.86
CA VAL A 104 2.68 -3.71 10.33
C VAL A 104 2.46 -3.25 11.77
N MET A 105 1.27 -2.73 12.09
CA MET A 105 0.93 -2.31 13.45
C MET A 105 1.03 -3.48 14.44
N LEU A 106 0.49 -4.65 14.07
CA LEU A 106 0.58 -5.87 14.86
C LEU A 106 2.05 -6.31 15.06
N ALA A 107 2.88 -6.17 14.03
CA ALA A 107 4.30 -6.49 14.14
C ALA A 107 5.03 -5.58 15.13
N VAL A 108 4.75 -4.27 15.09
CA VAL A 108 5.33 -3.30 16.03
C VAL A 108 4.81 -3.50 17.45
N ALA A 109 3.52 -3.76 17.61
CA ALA A 109 2.87 -3.93 18.91
C ALA A 109 3.26 -5.24 19.59
N SER A 110 3.27 -6.36 18.86
CA SER A 110 3.31 -7.71 19.46
C SER A 110 4.46 -8.60 19.00
N MET A 111 5.20 -8.23 17.95
CA MET A 111 6.29 -9.08 17.39
C MET A 111 7.67 -8.42 17.42
N GLY A 112 7.85 -7.36 18.22
CA GLY A 112 9.12 -6.64 18.33
C GLY A 112 9.56 -5.96 17.02
N GLY A 113 8.60 -5.66 16.13
CA GLY A 113 8.83 -5.13 14.79
C GLY A 113 9.31 -6.18 13.78
N ARG A 114 9.33 -7.48 14.11
CA ARG A 114 9.82 -8.52 13.20
C ARG A 114 8.76 -8.90 12.16
N ILE A 115 9.11 -8.73 10.89
CA ILE A 115 8.30 -9.10 9.72
C ILE A 115 9.13 -10.02 8.84
N ARG A 116 8.51 -11.06 8.27
CA ARG A 116 9.22 -12.06 7.47
C ARG A 116 9.67 -11.43 6.14
N PRO A 117 10.95 -11.55 5.73
CA PRO A 117 11.46 -10.90 4.52
C PRO A 117 10.69 -11.20 3.24
N ARG A 118 10.17 -12.43 3.11
CA ARG A 118 9.38 -12.86 1.95
C ARG A 118 8.09 -12.06 1.74
N VAL A 119 7.55 -11.44 2.81
CA VAL A 119 6.31 -10.64 2.73
C VAL A 119 6.47 -9.46 1.78
N ALA A 120 7.65 -8.83 1.72
CA ALA A 120 7.89 -7.71 0.79
C ALA A 120 7.64 -8.12 -0.67
N LEU A 121 8.22 -9.25 -1.10
CA LEU A 121 8.07 -9.74 -2.47
C LEU A 121 6.64 -10.19 -2.75
N ILE A 122 6.05 -10.99 -1.85
CA ILE A 122 4.69 -11.51 -2.06
C ILE A 122 3.66 -10.38 -2.04
N LYS A 123 3.80 -9.39 -1.14
CA LYS A 123 2.91 -8.22 -1.09
C LYS A 123 3.04 -7.38 -2.36
N ALA A 124 4.26 -7.11 -2.82
CA ALA A 124 4.48 -6.38 -4.07
C ALA A 124 3.79 -7.09 -5.24
N LEU A 125 4.04 -8.38 -5.44
CA LEU A 125 3.43 -9.13 -6.54
C LEU A 125 1.91 -9.23 -6.41
N ALA A 126 1.39 -9.64 -5.25
CA ALA A 126 -0.04 -9.82 -5.04
C ALA A 126 -0.82 -8.51 -5.20
N SER A 127 -0.32 -7.41 -4.62
CA SER A 127 -0.96 -6.11 -4.75
C SER A 127 -0.82 -5.53 -6.17
N SER A 128 0.31 -5.72 -6.85
CA SER A 128 0.48 -5.27 -8.23
C SER A 128 -0.43 -6.01 -9.20
N ILE A 129 -0.59 -7.33 -9.05
CA ILE A 129 -1.54 -8.12 -9.85
C ILE A 129 -2.97 -7.70 -9.52
N CYS A 130 -3.31 -7.56 -8.23
CA CYS A 130 -4.66 -7.18 -7.80
C CYS A 130 -5.07 -5.82 -8.36
N ILE A 131 -4.23 -4.78 -8.21
CA ILE A 131 -4.49 -3.44 -8.76
C ILE A 131 -4.47 -3.48 -10.30
N GLY A 132 -3.48 -4.16 -10.89
CA GLY A 132 -3.29 -4.23 -12.34
C GLY A 132 -4.41 -4.98 -13.07
N SER A 133 -5.03 -5.98 -12.44
CA SER A 133 -6.21 -6.68 -12.95
C SER A 133 -7.53 -5.95 -12.67
N GLY A 134 -7.49 -4.75 -12.08
CA GLY A 134 -8.68 -3.93 -11.83
C GLY A 134 -9.27 -4.02 -10.42
N GLY A 135 -8.66 -4.77 -9.50
CA GLY A 135 -9.06 -4.76 -8.08
C GLY A 135 -9.14 -3.33 -7.54
N SER A 136 -10.24 -3.01 -6.85
CA SER A 136 -10.54 -1.66 -6.39
C SER A 136 -9.82 -1.38 -5.06
N VAL A 137 -8.52 -1.12 -5.15
CA VAL A 137 -7.66 -0.96 -3.98
C VAL A 137 -6.53 0.03 -4.27
N GLY A 138 -6.01 0.62 -3.19
CA GLY A 138 -4.89 1.52 -3.19
C GLY A 138 -3.53 0.83 -3.12
N ARG A 139 -2.48 1.60 -3.37
CA ARG A 139 -1.08 1.14 -3.30
C ARG A 139 -0.39 1.50 -1.98
N GLU A 140 -1.05 2.28 -1.13
CA GLU A 140 -0.57 2.83 0.15
C GLU A 140 -0.23 1.75 1.17
N GLY A 141 -1.22 0.92 1.49
CA GLY A 141 -1.05 -0.15 2.47
C GLY A 141 0.04 -1.17 2.07
N PRO A 142 0.07 -1.62 0.81
CA PRO A 142 1.14 -2.46 0.30
C PRO A 142 2.52 -1.83 0.43
N ILE A 143 2.71 -0.56 0.02
CA ILE A 143 4.04 0.05 0.09
C ILE A 143 4.50 0.29 1.53
N VAL A 144 3.57 0.59 2.45
CA VAL A 144 3.85 0.62 3.89
C VAL A 144 4.38 -0.74 4.34
N GLN A 145 3.68 -1.83 4.03
CA GLN A 145 4.09 -3.18 4.45
C GLN A 145 5.42 -3.61 3.78
N ILE A 146 5.63 -3.29 2.51
CA ILE A 146 6.88 -3.56 1.79
C ILE A 146 8.04 -2.81 2.45
N GLY A 147 7.92 -1.49 2.61
CA GLY A 147 8.95 -0.66 3.23
C GLY A 147 9.26 -1.08 4.67
N SER A 148 8.22 -1.30 5.47
CA SER A 148 8.34 -1.84 6.83
C SER A 148 9.03 -3.20 6.88
N THR A 149 8.76 -4.08 5.91
CA THR A 149 9.44 -5.38 5.82
C THR A 149 10.92 -5.22 5.48
N LEU A 150 11.29 -4.27 4.61
CA LEU A 150 12.68 -3.96 4.29
C LEU A 150 13.43 -3.43 5.54
N GLY A 151 12.81 -2.51 6.27
CA GLY A 151 13.35 -2.00 7.54
C GLY A 151 13.50 -3.09 8.60
N SER A 152 12.47 -3.91 8.76
CA SER A 152 12.48 -5.06 9.67
C SER A 152 13.58 -6.07 9.30
N SER A 153 13.72 -6.38 8.01
CA SER A 153 14.72 -7.33 7.52
C SER A 153 16.13 -6.84 7.79
N LEU A 154 16.40 -5.55 7.54
CA LEU A 154 17.69 -4.94 7.85
C LEU A 154 17.99 -5.05 9.35
N GLY A 155 17.04 -4.71 10.22
CA GLY A 155 17.20 -4.85 11.67
C GLY A 155 17.44 -6.29 12.13
N GLN A 156 16.77 -7.27 11.52
CA GLN A 156 16.94 -8.69 11.82
C GLN A 156 18.30 -9.24 11.35
N ILE A 157 18.77 -8.86 10.15
CA ILE A 157 20.07 -9.27 9.60
C ILE A 157 21.21 -8.85 10.54
N PHE A 158 21.14 -7.62 11.07
CA PHE A 158 22.13 -7.07 11.99
C PHE A 158 21.83 -7.37 13.47
N LYS A 159 20.80 -8.19 13.76
CA LYS A 159 20.42 -8.63 15.11
C LYS A 159 20.26 -7.46 16.09
N LEU A 160 19.56 -6.43 15.66
CA LEU A 160 19.31 -5.25 16.48
C LEU A 160 18.29 -5.53 17.59
N PRO A 161 18.34 -4.77 18.70
CA PRO A 161 17.28 -4.78 19.72
C PRO A 161 15.93 -4.40 19.12
N GLU A 162 14.85 -4.88 19.72
CA GLU A 162 13.48 -4.70 19.21
C GLU A 162 13.09 -3.22 19.08
N GLU A 163 13.49 -2.36 20.02
CA GLU A 163 13.30 -0.90 19.93
C GLU A 163 13.84 -0.35 18.60
N LYS A 164 15.05 -0.76 18.20
CA LYS A 164 15.68 -0.30 16.95
C LYS A 164 14.99 -0.90 15.73
N ILE A 165 14.54 -2.16 15.78
CA ILE A 165 13.79 -2.78 14.68
C ILE A 165 12.47 -2.04 14.46
N LYS A 166 11.72 -1.71 15.52
CA LYS A 166 10.47 -0.94 15.42
C LYS A 166 10.70 0.43 14.75
N ILE A 167 11.79 1.12 15.09
CA ILE A 167 12.14 2.39 14.44
C ILE A 167 12.45 2.18 12.94
N LEU A 168 13.18 1.12 12.57
CA LEU A 168 13.45 0.82 11.15
C LEU A 168 12.19 0.42 10.37
N VAL A 169 11.25 -0.28 11.02
CA VAL A 169 9.92 -0.57 10.47
C VAL A 169 9.15 0.71 10.17
N ALA A 170 9.17 1.67 11.10
CA ALA A 170 8.57 2.99 10.93
C ALA A 170 9.28 3.82 9.85
N CYS A 171 10.62 3.77 9.78
CA CYS A 171 11.40 4.38 8.70
C CYS A 171 10.99 3.84 7.32
N GLY A 172 10.76 2.53 7.24
CA GLY A 172 10.26 1.87 6.03
C GLY A 172 8.84 2.30 5.66
N ALA A 173 7.93 2.36 6.62
CA ALA A 173 6.57 2.88 6.39
C ALA A 173 6.59 4.33 5.87
N ALA A 174 7.36 5.20 6.53
CA ALA A 174 7.51 6.60 6.14
C ALA A 174 8.08 6.74 4.74
N GLY A 175 9.19 6.04 4.46
CA GLY A 175 9.81 6.03 3.13
C GLY A 175 8.86 5.53 2.04
N GLY A 176 8.02 4.54 2.35
CA GLY A 176 7.08 3.95 1.40
C GLY A 176 5.98 4.93 0.97
N ILE A 177 5.36 5.60 1.95
CA ILE A 177 4.40 6.67 1.69
C ILE A 177 5.08 7.84 0.97
N ALA A 178 6.22 8.31 1.49
CA ALA A 178 6.94 9.43 0.92
C ALA A 178 7.27 9.24 -0.58
N ALA A 179 7.85 8.08 -0.93
CA ALA A 179 8.23 7.76 -2.30
C ALA A 179 7.05 7.50 -3.24
N THR A 180 5.92 7.01 -2.72
CA THR A 180 4.75 6.69 -3.55
C THR A 180 3.88 7.90 -3.85
N PHE A 181 3.84 8.86 -2.92
CA PHE A 181 2.96 10.04 -2.97
C PHE A 181 3.69 11.34 -3.26
N ASN A 182 5.02 11.32 -3.33
CA ASN A 182 5.83 12.53 -3.31
C ASN A 182 5.48 13.43 -2.10
N ALA A 183 5.19 12.80 -0.96
CA ALA A 183 4.65 13.44 0.24
C ALA A 183 5.48 13.07 1.49
N PRO A 184 6.72 13.60 1.62
CA PRO A 184 7.64 13.23 2.70
C PRO A 184 7.08 13.52 4.09
N LEU A 185 6.42 14.66 4.27
CA LEU A 185 5.81 15.04 5.55
C LEU A 185 4.67 14.09 5.93
N ALA A 186 3.79 13.73 4.99
CA ALA A 186 2.72 12.77 5.23
C ALA A 186 3.27 11.40 5.66
N GLY A 187 4.35 10.93 5.03
CA GLY A 187 5.02 9.69 5.43
C GLY A 187 5.60 9.75 6.85
N ILE A 188 6.19 10.87 7.24
CA ILE A 188 6.73 11.07 8.60
C ILE A 188 5.60 11.00 9.64
N PHE A 189 4.54 11.80 9.47
CA PHE A 189 3.43 11.84 10.43
C PHE A 189 2.69 10.50 10.47
N PHE A 190 2.47 9.85 9.32
CA PHE A 190 1.87 8.52 9.28
C PHE A 190 2.68 7.49 10.09
N ALA A 191 4.01 7.48 9.96
CA ALA A 191 4.84 6.55 10.72
C ALA A 191 4.84 6.85 12.23
N LEU A 192 4.80 8.11 12.64
CA LEU A 192 4.78 8.49 14.05
C LEU A 192 3.41 8.22 14.69
N GLU A 193 2.34 8.65 14.03
CA GLU A 193 0.98 8.59 14.58
C GLU A 193 0.36 7.21 14.46
N VAL A 194 0.50 6.55 13.30
CA VAL A 194 -0.20 5.27 13.02
C VAL A 194 0.67 4.06 13.35
N ILE A 195 1.96 4.10 13.04
CA ILE A 195 2.83 2.91 13.19
C ILE A 195 3.45 2.84 14.58
N LEU A 196 4.02 3.94 15.09
CA LEU A 196 4.64 3.98 16.42
C LEU A 196 3.65 4.36 17.53
N GLY A 197 2.68 5.23 17.24
CA GLY A 197 1.71 5.72 18.23
C GLY A 197 2.32 6.67 19.28
N GLU A 198 3.52 7.18 19.04
CA GLU A 198 4.22 8.08 19.97
C GLU A 198 5.11 9.10 19.25
N TYR A 199 5.09 10.35 19.72
CA TYR A 199 5.91 11.45 19.21
C TYR A 199 7.24 11.53 19.97
N GLY A 200 8.08 10.50 19.86
CA GLY A 200 9.41 10.52 20.45
C GLY A 200 10.42 11.29 19.59
N LEU A 201 10.98 12.38 20.12
CA LEU A 201 12.05 13.16 19.47
C LEU A 201 13.28 12.31 19.12
N LYS A 202 13.54 11.24 19.88
CA LYS A 202 14.71 10.37 19.74
C LYS A 202 14.78 9.66 18.38
N PHE A 203 13.64 9.35 17.76
CA PHE A 203 13.56 8.62 16.49
C PHE A 203 12.98 9.44 15.33
N PHE A 204 12.49 10.65 15.62
CA PHE A 204 12.00 11.60 14.61
C PHE A 204 13.02 11.83 13.49
N SER A 205 14.29 12.09 13.83
CA SER A 205 15.37 12.33 12.87
C SER A 205 15.58 11.16 11.90
N SER A 206 15.42 9.93 12.37
CA SER A 206 15.62 8.72 11.56
C SER A 206 14.47 8.52 10.58
N VAL A 207 13.23 8.72 11.05
CA VAL A 207 12.04 8.68 10.19
C VAL A 207 12.11 9.76 9.11
N VAL A 208 12.53 10.98 9.47
CA VAL A 208 12.75 12.09 8.53
C VAL A 208 13.80 11.73 7.48
N LEU A 209 14.98 11.25 7.89
CA LEU A 209 16.04 10.88 6.95
C LEU A 209 15.60 9.77 5.99
N SER A 210 14.91 8.74 6.48
CA SER A 210 14.36 7.68 5.63
C SER A 210 13.36 8.23 4.61
N SER A 211 12.40 9.04 5.08
CA SER A 211 11.37 9.67 4.24
C SER A 211 11.97 10.56 3.15
N VAL A 212 12.91 11.44 3.53
CA VAL A 212 13.60 12.33 2.58
C VAL A 212 14.43 11.52 1.59
N THR A 213 15.19 10.51 2.05
CA THR A 213 16.00 9.67 1.15
C THR A 213 15.13 8.95 0.14
N ALA A 214 14.03 8.33 0.59
CA ALA A 214 13.08 7.65 -0.29
C ALA A 214 12.43 8.61 -1.29
N THR A 215 12.11 9.83 -0.85
CA THR A 215 11.57 10.90 -1.71
C THR A 215 12.57 11.30 -2.79
N VAL A 216 13.82 11.58 -2.42
CA VAL A 216 14.89 11.93 -3.37
C VAL A 216 15.03 10.85 -4.44
N ILE A 217 15.15 9.58 -4.03
CA ILE A 217 15.20 8.45 -4.96
C ILE A 217 13.97 8.45 -5.87
N SER A 218 12.75 8.56 -5.31
CA SER A 218 11.53 8.54 -6.12
C SER A 218 11.45 9.70 -7.12
N ARG A 219 11.86 10.92 -6.74
CA ARG A 219 11.84 12.11 -7.62
C ARG A 219 12.82 11.98 -8.78
N THR A 220 13.98 11.35 -8.55
CA THR A 220 14.98 11.11 -9.61
C THR A 220 14.42 10.23 -10.73
N PHE A 221 13.58 9.24 -10.42
CA PHE A 221 13.08 8.27 -11.40
C PHE A 221 11.63 8.50 -11.86
N LEU A 222 10.80 9.09 -11.00
CA LEU A 222 9.35 9.26 -11.23
C LEU A 222 8.94 10.73 -11.42
N GLY A 223 9.89 11.66 -11.21
CA GLY A 223 9.68 13.10 -11.30
C GLY A 223 9.21 13.75 -10.00
N ASP A 224 9.38 15.06 -9.92
CA ASP A 224 8.91 15.89 -8.80
C ASP A 224 7.58 16.58 -9.14
N TYR A 225 6.54 15.76 -9.29
CA TYR A 225 5.19 16.24 -9.56
C TYR A 225 4.26 15.83 -8.41
N PRO A 226 3.30 16.67 -8.01
CA PRO A 226 2.26 16.26 -7.08
C PRO A 226 1.40 15.16 -7.69
N ALA A 227 0.80 14.32 -6.84
CA ALA A 227 -0.10 13.26 -7.29
C ALA A 227 -1.35 13.79 -8.00
N PHE A 228 -1.78 15.01 -7.66
CA PHE A 228 -2.94 15.69 -8.24
C PHE A 228 -2.59 17.13 -8.58
N LYS A 229 -3.08 17.63 -9.72
CA LYS A 229 -3.09 19.06 -10.03
C LYS A 229 -4.43 19.63 -9.58
N VAL A 230 -4.39 20.47 -8.55
CA VAL A 230 -5.60 21.08 -7.97
C VAL A 230 -5.80 22.46 -8.62
N PRO A 231 -7.00 22.82 -9.08
CA PRO A 231 -7.28 24.17 -9.56
C PRO A 231 -7.09 25.19 -8.42
N GLN A 232 -6.77 26.43 -8.77
CA GLN A 232 -6.69 27.49 -7.77
C GLN A 232 -8.06 27.69 -7.11
N TYR A 233 -8.05 27.72 -5.78
CA TYR A 233 -9.23 27.91 -4.95
C TYR A 233 -8.92 28.98 -3.89
N SER A 234 -9.90 29.86 -3.65
CA SER A 234 -9.87 30.86 -2.59
C SER A 234 -11.23 30.92 -1.91
N LEU A 235 -11.24 31.00 -0.59
CA LEU A 235 -12.46 31.24 0.18
C LEU A 235 -13.07 32.58 -0.24
N LEU A 236 -14.35 32.61 -0.62
CA LEU A 236 -15.03 33.88 -0.93
C LEU A 236 -15.47 34.61 0.35
N GLY A 237 -15.66 33.88 1.45
CA GLY A 237 -15.97 34.46 2.76
C GLY A 237 -16.14 33.43 3.87
N ALA A 238 -16.18 33.90 5.13
CA ALA A 238 -16.29 33.03 6.31
C ALA A 238 -17.62 32.23 6.38
N TRP A 239 -18.63 32.62 5.61
CA TRP A 239 -19.91 31.89 5.51
C TRP A 239 -19.77 30.52 4.86
N GLU A 240 -18.67 30.25 4.14
CA GLU A 240 -18.38 28.93 3.59
C GLU A 240 -17.93 27.94 4.69
N ILE A 241 -17.43 28.44 5.83
CA ILE A 241 -16.91 27.60 6.94
C ILE A 241 -17.97 26.60 7.45
N PRO A 242 -19.22 26.98 7.75
CA PRO A 242 -20.27 26.03 8.09
C PRO A 242 -20.51 24.92 7.07
N LEU A 243 -20.30 25.17 5.76
CA LEU A 243 -20.49 24.14 4.73
C LEU A 243 -19.43 23.02 4.85
N TYR A 244 -18.20 23.36 5.25
CA TYR A 244 -17.17 22.36 5.53
C TYR A 244 -17.50 21.50 6.75
N PHE A 245 -18.19 22.05 7.75
CA PHE A 245 -18.68 21.28 8.89
C PHE A 245 -19.73 20.25 8.46
N ILE A 246 -20.69 20.67 7.62
CA ILE A 246 -21.70 19.77 7.03
C ILE A 246 -21.00 18.68 6.19
N PHE A 247 -20.04 19.06 5.36
CA PHE A 247 -19.26 18.11 4.57
C PHE A 247 -18.49 17.13 5.45
N GLY A 248 -17.88 17.59 6.54
CA GLY A 248 -17.21 16.74 7.53
C GLY A 248 -18.16 15.71 8.17
N PHE A 249 -19.40 16.11 8.46
CA PHE A 249 -20.41 15.18 8.96
C PHE A 249 -20.78 14.12 7.91
N ILE A 250 -20.98 14.53 6.65
CA ILE A 250 -21.24 13.59 5.53
C ILE A 250 -20.06 12.62 5.34
N ALA A 251 -18.83 13.12 5.40
CA ALA A 251 -17.63 12.30 5.32
C ALA A 251 -17.54 11.30 6.48
N ALA A 252 -17.87 11.71 7.72
CA ALA A 252 -17.89 10.83 8.87
C ALA A 252 -18.92 9.69 8.74
N VAL A 253 -20.15 10.01 8.29
CA VAL A 253 -21.18 8.99 8.02
C VAL A 253 -20.75 8.03 6.92
N THR A 254 -20.13 8.55 5.85
CA THR A 254 -19.61 7.76 4.74
C THR A 254 -18.47 6.84 5.20
N ALA A 255 -17.56 7.33 6.05
CA ALA A 255 -16.49 6.52 6.64
C ALA A 255 -17.04 5.38 7.51
N LEU A 256 -18.07 5.64 8.34
CA LEU A 256 -18.74 4.60 9.12
C LEU A 256 -19.39 3.54 8.23
N LEU A 257 -20.02 3.95 7.13
CA LEU A 257 -20.55 3.02 6.12
C LEU A 257 -19.43 2.18 5.51
N TYR A 258 -18.35 2.82 5.07
CA TYR A 258 -17.20 2.15 4.45
C TYR A 258 -16.59 1.08 5.37
N ILE A 259 -16.31 1.44 6.62
CA ILE A 259 -15.77 0.53 7.64
C ILE A 259 -16.71 -0.67 7.84
N LYS A 260 -18.01 -0.43 8.01
CA LYS A 260 -19.00 -1.50 8.23
C LYS A 260 -19.11 -2.44 7.04
N VAL A 261 -19.10 -1.91 5.81
CA VAL A 261 -19.25 -2.72 4.60
C VAL A 261 -18.00 -3.57 4.34
N ILE A 262 -16.80 -3.02 4.58
CA ILE A 262 -15.54 -3.80 4.47
C ILE A 262 -15.55 -4.96 5.46
N TYR A 263 -15.74 -4.71 6.75
CA TYR A 263 -15.71 -5.79 7.76
C TYR A 263 -16.83 -6.80 7.56
N LYS A 264 -18.04 -6.36 7.20
CA LYS A 264 -19.13 -7.27 6.86
C LYS A 264 -18.80 -8.14 5.65
N SER A 265 -18.14 -7.58 4.63
CA SER A 265 -17.68 -8.34 3.47
C SER A 265 -16.63 -9.40 3.88
N GLU A 266 -15.64 -9.01 4.69
CA GLU A 266 -14.65 -9.95 5.26
C GLU A 266 -15.33 -11.09 6.02
N ASP A 267 -16.29 -10.79 6.90
CA ASP A 267 -17.03 -11.79 7.67
C ASP A 267 -17.81 -12.75 6.76
N ILE A 268 -18.50 -12.24 5.74
CA ILE A 268 -19.25 -13.05 4.78
C ILE A 268 -18.29 -14.02 4.06
N PHE A 269 -17.18 -13.52 3.52
CA PHE A 269 -16.22 -14.35 2.80
C PHE A 269 -15.48 -15.31 3.75
N ASN A 270 -15.17 -14.93 4.98
CA ASN A 270 -14.52 -15.79 5.96
C ASN A 270 -15.45 -16.95 6.39
N ASN A 271 -16.74 -16.68 6.61
CA ASN A 271 -17.74 -17.70 6.97
C ASN A 271 -18.12 -18.64 5.81
N TRP A 272 -17.83 -18.25 4.57
CA TRP A 272 -18.09 -19.09 3.41
C TRP A 272 -17.10 -20.27 3.32
N LYS A 273 -17.64 -21.50 3.39
CA LYS A 273 -16.90 -22.78 3.36
C LYS A 273 -16.40 -23.17 1.96
N ILE A 274 -15.64 -22.30 1.32
CA ILE A 274 -14.92 -22.56 0.07
C ILE A 274 -13.41 -22.34 0.28
N PRO A 275 -12.54 -22.97 -0.53
CA PRO A 275 -11.09 -22.81 -0.37
C PRO A 275 -10.68 -21.33 -0.44
N GLU A 276 -9.91 -20.87 0.54
CA GLU A 276 -9.52 -19.45 0.68
C GLU A 276 -8.83 -18.90 -0.57
N TYR A 277 -8.04 -19.71 -1.26
CA TYR A 277 -7.31 -19.30 -2.46
C TYR A 277 -8.21 -19.05 -3.69
N ILE A 278 -9.50 -19.44 -3.67
CA ILE A 278 -10.45 -19.18 -4.77
C ILE A 278 -11.28 -17.94 -4.49
N LYS A 279 -11.47 -17.57 -3.22
CA LYS A 279 -12.32 -16.44 -2.80
C LYS A 279 -11.99 -15.14 -3.56
N PRO A 280 -10.72 -14.74 -3.78
CA PRO A 280 -10.41 -13.51 -4.49
C PRO A 280 -10.92 -13.49 -5.94
N ALA A 281 -11.03 -14.64 -6.60
CA ALA A 281 -11.61 -14.72 -7.94
C ALA A 281 -13.10 -14.38 -7.95
N ILE A 282 -13.83 -14.82 -6.92
CA ILE A 282 -15.27 -14.55 -6.78
C ILE A 282 -15.50 -13.08 -6.45
N GLY A 283 -14.70 -12.50 -5.56
CA GLY A 283 -14.71 -11.05 -5.32
C GLY A 283 -14.37 -10.26 -6.59
N GLY A 284 -13.38 -10.73 -7.34
CA GLY A 284 -12.99 -10.17 -8.64
C GLY A 284 -14.12 -10.18 -9.67
N LEU A 285 -14.91 -11.26 -9.78
CA LEU A 285 -16.10 -11.29 -10.63
C LEU A 285 -17.10 -10.20 -10.22
N GLY A 286 -17.35 -10.02 -8.92
CA GLY A 286 -18.22 -8.97 -8.42
C GLY A 286 -17.71 -7.56 -8.77
N VAL A 287 -16.41 -7.32 -8.61
CA VAL A 287 -15.76 -6.04 -9.01
C VAL A 287 -15.88 -5.82 -10.52
N GLY A 288 -15.66 -6.87 -11.32
CA GLY A 288 -15.80 -6.84 -12.76
C GLY A 288 -17.23 -6.52 -13.23
N LEU A 289 -18.25 -7.07 -12.56
CA LEU A 289 -19.66 -6.76 -12.83
C LEU A 289 -20.00 -5.30 -12.52
N ILE A 290 -19.49 -4.75 -11.40
CA ILE A 290 -19.65 -3.33 -11.09
C ILE A 290 -18.93 -2.48 -12.15
N GLY A 291 -17.71 -2.83 -12.48
CA GLY A 291 -16.88 -2.10 -13.44
C GLY A 291 -17.36 -2.15 -14.88
N LEU A 292 -18.23 -3.11 -15.25
CA LEU A 292 -18.92 -3.11 -16.54
C LEU A 292 -19.81 -1.86 -16.71
N TYR A 293 -20.46 -1.41 -15.63
CA TYR A 293 -21.33 -0.22 -15.63
C TYR A 293 -20.61 1.04 -15.13
N PHE A 294 -19.66 0.88 -14.19
CA PHE A 294 -18.89 1.97 -13.59
C PHE A 294 -17.38 1.69 -13.71
N PRO A 295 -16.77 1.80 -14.91
CA PRO A 295 -15.35 1.50 -15.12
C PRO A 295 -14.40 2.26 -14.18
N GLN A 296 -14.83 3.42 -13.67
CA GLN A 296 -14.07 4.28 -12.75
C GLN A 296 -13.82 3.61 -11.38
N VAL A 297 -14.50 2.51 -11.06
CA VAL A 297 -14.25 1.77 -9.81
C VAL A 297 -12.96 0.93 -9.86
N PHE A 298 -12.42 0.64 -11.04
CA PHE A 298 -11.22 -0.18 -11.17
C PHE A 298 -9.97 0.52 -10.64
N GLY A 299 -9.05 -0.27 -10.05
CA GLY A 299 -7.75 0.19 -9.58
C GLY A 299 -7.82 1.32 -8.54
N VAL A 300 -6.77 2.14 -8.52
CA VAL A 300 -6.55 3.17 -7.48
C VAL A 300 -7.53 4.34 -7.53
N GLY A 301 -7.97 4.77 -8.73
CA GLY A 301 -8.93 5.87 -8.89
C GLY A 301 -8.37 7.30 -8.92
N TYR A 302 -7.05 7.52 -9.06
CA TYR A 302 -6.51 8.89 -9.08
C TYR A 302 -6.97 9.74 -10.27
N GLU A 303 -7.15 9.13 -11.44
CA GLU A 303 -7.63 9.85 -12.63
C GLU A 303 -9.04 10.42 -12.42
N ILE A 304 -9.92 9.67 -11.75
CA ILE A 304 -11.29 10.14 -11.47
C ILE A 304 -11.32 11.21 -10.37
N ILE A 305 -10.41 11.13 -9.38
CA ILE A 305 -10.24 12.20 -8.38
C ILE A 305 -9.80 13.50 -9.06
N GLU A 306 -8.82 13.44 -9.96
CA GLU A 306 -8.37 14.63 -10.69
C GLU A 306 -9.51 15.20 -11.56
N GLN A 307 -10.25 14.37 -12.28
CA GLN A 307 -11.42 14.83 -13.05
C GLN A 307 -12.52 15.45 -12.16
N ALA A 308 -12.73 14.93 -10.94
CA ALA A 308 -13.64 15.49 -9.94
C ALA A 308 -13.22 16.89 -9.51
N LEU A 309 -11.93 17.08 -9.19
CA LEU A 309 -11.38 18.38 -8.79
C LEU A 309 -11.53 19.44 -9.87
N TYR A 310 -11.44 19.04 -11.15
CA TYR A 310 -11.66 19.94 -12.30
C TYR A 310 -13.14 20.11 -12.68
N GLY A 311 -14.09 19.52 -11.95
CA GLY A 311 -15.52 19.61 -12.25
C GLY A 311 -15.92 18.94 -13.57
N LYS A 312 -15.13 17.97 -14.06
CA LYS A 312 -15.35 17.29 -15.35
C LYS A 312 -16.31 16.10 -15.28
N ILE A 313 -16.82 15.78 -14.09
CA ILE A 313 -17.72 14.66 -13.86
C ILE A 313 -19.05 15.13 -13.28
N ALA A 314 -20.13 14.49 -13.72
CA ALA A 314 -21.47 14.81 -13.23
C ALA A 314 -21.60 14.47 -11.74
N LEU A 315 -22.28 15.33 -10.97
CA LEU A 315 -22.53 15.10 -9.54
C LEU A 315 -23.24 13.76 -9.27
N GLY A 316 -24.13 13.33 -10.16
CA GLY A 316 -24.78 12.03 -10.07
C GLY A 316 -23.79 10.86 -10.16
N LEU A 317 -22.75 10.98 -10.99
CA LEU A 317 -21.68 10.00 -11.07
C LEU A 317 -20.83 10.01 -9.79
N VAL A 318 -20.52 11.19 -9.22
CA VAL A 318 -19.81 11.28 -7.94
C VAL A 318 -20.56 10.53 -6.83
N GLY A 319 -21.87 10.79 -6.69
CA GLY A 319 -22.71 10.11 -5.71
C GLY A 319 -22.77 8.59 -5.92
N ALA A 320 -22.87 8.14 -7.18
CA ALA A 320 -22.81 6.71 -7.50
C ALA A 320 -21.46 6.10 -7.13
N LEU A 321 -20.35 6.78 -7.44
CA LEU A 321 -19.00 6.28 -7.16
C LEU A 321 -18.72 6.16 -5.67
N VAL A 322 -19.28 7.01 -4.81
CA VAL A 322 -19.19 6.81 -3.35
C VAL A 322 -19.70 5.41 -2.97
N LEU A 323 -20.86 5.01 -3.46
CA LEU A 323 -21.43 3.69 -3.14
C LEU A 323 -20.67 2.55 -3.81
N PHE A 324 -20.40 2.66 -5.12
CA PHE A 324 -19.81 1.55 -5.88
C PHE A 324 -18.33 1.36 -5.58
N LYS A 325 -17.58 2.40 -5.20
CA LYS A 325 -16.18 2.27 -4.77
C LYS A 325 -16.09 1.59 -3.40
N ILE A 326 -17.00 1.91 -2.47
CA ILE A 326 -17.14 1.20 -1.20
C ILE A 326 -17.39 -0.30 -1.44
N LEU A 327 -18.35 -0.64 -2.31
CA LEU A 327 -18.68 -2.03 -2.62
C LEU A 327 -17.52 -2.75 -3.33
N ALA A 328 -16.93 -2.14 -4.36
CA ALA A 328 -15.84 -2.74 -5.12
C ALA A 328 -14.60 -2.98 -4.24
N THR A 329 -14.26 -2.03 -3.35
CA THR A 329 -13.14 -2.19 -2.42
C THR A 329 -13.42 -3.28 -1.39
N SER A 330 -14.65 -3.32 -0.85
CA SER A 330 -15.08 -4.34 0.10
C SER A 330 -15.10 -5.74 -0.51
N LEU A 331 -15.50 -5.88 -1.77
CA LEU A 331 -15.42 -7.16 -2.49
C LEU A 331 -13.98 -7.57 -2.75
N THR A 332 -13.13 -6.62 -3.15
CA THR A 332 -11.70 -6.90 -3.43
C THR A 332 -10.98 -7.38 -2.17
N LEU A 333 -11.11 -6.66 -1.06
CA LEU A 333 -10.39 -6.97 0.18
C LEU A 333 -11.07 -8.05 1.01
N GLY A 334 -12.40 -8.01 1.12
CA GLY A 334 -13.20 -9.00 1.84
C GLY A 334 -13.01 -10.42 1.30
N SER A 335 -12.90 -10.56 -0.01
CA SER A 335 -12.64 -11.86 -0.65
C SER A 335 -11.19 -12.37 -0.50
N GLY A 336 -10.29 -11.56 0.08
CA GLY A 336 -8.89 -11.91 0.30
C GLY A 336 -7.91 -11.40 -0.75
N GLY A 337 -8.29 -10.38 -1.52
CA GLY A 337 -7.36 -9.61 -2.35
C GLY A 337 -6.30 -8.87 -1.52
N SER A 338 -5.44 -8.12 -2.20
CA SER A 338 -4.29 -7.45 -1.60
C SER A 338 -4.17 -6.02 -2.13
N GLY A 339 -4.18 -5.05 -1.22
CA GLY A 339 -4.15 -3.63 -1.56
C GLY A 339 -4.57 -2.74 -0.39
N GLY A 340 -4.38 -1.44 -0.49
CA GLY A 340 -4.73 -0.47 0.56
C GLY A 340 -6.16 0.06 0.45
N VAL A 341 -6.68 0.61 1.54
CA VAL A 341 -7.98 1.35 1.53
C VAL A 341 -7.83 2.85 1.36
N PHE A 342 -6.61 3.37 1.40
CA PHE A 342 -6.37 4.79 1.50
C PHE A 342 -6.75 5.53 0.20
N ALA A 343 -6.35 5.04 -0.98
CA ALA A 343 -6.78 5.65 -2.25
C ALA A 343 -8.29 5.51 -2.56
N PRO A 344 -8.95 4.37 -2.30
CA PRO A 344 -10.38 4.24 -2.58
C PRO A 344 -11.34 4.92 -1.58
N ALA A 345 -10.84 5.34 -0.39
CA ALA A 345 -11.63 6.00 0.66
C ALA A 345 -11.95 7.46 0.30
#